data_AF-A0A371QNJ9-F1
#
_entry.id   AF-A0A371QNJ9-F1
#
_cell.length_a   1.000
_cell.length_b   1.000
_cell.length_c   1.000
_cell.angle_alpha   90.00
_cell.angle_beta   90.00
_cell.angle_gamma   90.00
#
_symmetry.space_group_name_H-M   'P 1'
#
loop_
_entity.id
_entity.type
_entity.pdbx_description
1 polymer ?
#
loop_
_entity_poly.entity_id
_entity_poly.type
_entity_poly.pdbx_seq_one_letter_code
_entity_poly.pdbx_strand_id
1 'polypeptide(L)'
;MDDKTYKTQLKKVFKAFQETPKTRLQVADECGILRGNVCYYVRDLKRRKQIVVIKTGKDPKTRHKAEFLSTDPDLFPPELQRELFEGVQRAE
;
A
#
# COMPACT_ATOMS: atom_id res chain seq x y z
N MET A 1 11.03 -5.19 -18.08
CA MET A 1 9.86 -4.34 -17.75
C MET A 1 10.36 -2.92 -17.78
N ASP A 2 9.88 -2.10 -18.71
CA ASP A 2 10.38 -0.74 -18.92
C ASP A 2 9.99 0.18 -17.76
N ASP A 3 10.85 1.13 -17.39
CA ASP A 3 10.61 2.09 -16.30
C ASP A 3 9.27 2.84 -16.42
N LYS A 4 8.87 3.16 -17.66
CA LYS A 4 7.60 3.85 -17.94
C LYS A 4 6.39 2.97 -17.60
N THR A 5 6.49 1.67 -17.89
CA THR A 5 5.45 0.68 -17.58
C THR A 5 5.34 0.47 -16.08
N TYR A 6 6.48 0.39 -15.38
CA TYR A 6 6.52 0.31 -13.92
C TYR A 6 5.83 1.51 -13.27
N LYS A 7 6.22 2.74 -13.64
CA LYS A 7 5.63 3.97 -13.07
C LYS A 7 4.13 4.06 -13.31
N THR A 8 3.68 3.66 -14.50
CA THR A 8 2.25 3.69 -14.85
C THR A 8 1.45 2.68 -14.04
N GLN A 9 1.96 1.44 -13.91
CA GLN A 9 1.32 0.39 -13.11
C GLN A 9 1.31 0.74 -11.62
N LEU A 10 2.42 1.24 -11.08
CA LEU A 10 2.52 1.69 -9.70
C LEU A 10 1.50 2.80 -9.41
N LYS A 11 1.35 3.78 -10.31
CA LYS A 11 0.36 4.87 -10.14
C LYS A 11 -1.07 4.35 -10.12
N LYS A 12 -1.41 3.37 -10.97
CA LYS A 12 -2.73 2.72 -10.96
C LYS A 12 -2.99 1.97 -9.66
N VAL A 13 -2.02 1.16 -9.22
CA VAL A 13 -2.10 0.39 -7.97
C VAL A 13 -2.23 1.32 -6.77
N PHE A 14 -1.46 2.41 -6.74
CA PHE A 14 -1.53 3.43 -5.69
C PHE A 14 -2.92 4.08 -5.63
N LYS A 15 -3.48 4.48 -6.78
CA LYS A 15 -4.82 5.05 -6.84
C LYS A 15 -5.90 4.06 -6.38
N ALA A 16 -5.80 2.80 -6.80
CA ALA A 16 -6.76 1.75 -6.42
C ALA A 16 -6.81 1.53 -4.89
N PHE A 17 -5.68 1.64 -4.20
CA PHE A 17 -5.60 1.58 -2.73
C PHE A 17 -6.04 2.88 -2.04
N GLN A 18 -5.99 4.02 -2.74
CA GLN A 18 -6.40 5.31 -2.20
C GLN A 18 -7.93 5.42 -2.20
N GLU A 19 -8.60 4.95 -3.26
CA GLU A 19 -10.05 5.06 -3.39
C GLU A 19 -10.79 4.29 -2.29
N THR A 20 -10.37 3.05 -2.01
CA THR A 20 -10.91 2.25 -0.91
C THR A 20 -9.90 1.22 -0.41
N PRO A 21 -9.97 0.80 0.88
CA PRO A 21 -9.11 -0.25 1.39
C PRO A 21 -9.42 -1.60 0.70
N LYS A 22 -8.43 -2.14 -0.02
CA LYS A 22 -8.57 -3.37 -0.83
C LYS A 22 -7.47 -4.38 -0.54
N THR A 23 -7.68 -5.64 -0.91
CA THR A 23 -6.63 -6.66 -0.86
C THR A 23 -5.72 -6.56 -2.08
N ARG A 24 -4.49 -7.08 -1.96
CA ARG A 24 -3.54 -7.17 -3.09
C ARG A 24 -4.13 -7.93 -4.28
N LEU A 25 -5.00 -8.90 -4.02
CA LEU A 25 -5.66 -9.69 -5.06
C LEU A 25 -6.74 -8.87 -5.78
N GLN A 26 -7.56 -8.14 -5.03
CA GLN A 26 -8.57 -7.25 -5.62
C GLN A 26 -7.92 -6.20 -6.52
N VAL A 27 -6.82 -5.59 -6.09
CA VAL A 27 -6.11 -4.59 -6.91
C VAL A 27 -5.46 -5.23 -8.15
N ALA A 28 -4.92 -6.44 -8.03
CA ALA A 28 -4.38 -7.18 -9.16
C ALA A 28 -5.45 -7.43 -10.24
N ASP A 29 -6.64 -7.84 -9.81
CA ASP A 29 -7.79 -8.11 -10.67
C ASP A 29 -8.33 -6.82 -11.32
N GLU A 30 -8.54 -5.78 -10.53
CA GLU A 30 -9.06 -4.49 -10.99
C GLU A 30 -8.11 -3.78 -11.96
N CYS A 31 -6.81 -3.80 -11.68
CA CYS A 31 -5.81 -3.15 -12.53
C CYS A 31 -5.37 -4.02 -13.72
N GLY A 32 -5.75 -5.31 -13.76
CA GLY A 32 -5.26 -6.27 -14.75
C GLY A 32 -3.76 -6.51 -14.65
N ILE A 33 -3.19 -6.46 -13.43
CA ILE A 33 -1.76 -6.61 -13.17
C ILE A 33 -1.52 -7.94 -12.45
N LEU A 34 -0.42 -8.63 -12.77
CA LEU A 34 -0.03 -9.84 -12.06
C LEU A 34 0.10 -9.57 -10.55
N ARG A 35 -0.53 -10.42 -9.74
CA ARG A 35 -0.49 -10.34 -8.26
C ARG A 35 0.95 -10.23 -7.72
N GLY A 36 1.90 -10.92 -8.34
CA GLY A 36 3.32 -10.83 -7.98
C GLY A 36 3.86 -9.40 -8.05
N ASN A 37 3.55 -8.67 -9.14
CA ASN A 37 3.96 -7.28 -9.30
C ASN A 37 3.31 -6.37 -8.24
N VAL A 38 2.02 -6.58 -7.95
CA VAL A 38 1.33 -5.85 -6.88
C VAL A 38 1.99 -6.08 -5.52
N CYS A 39 2.41 -7.32 -5.21
CA CYS A 39 3.16 -7.61 -3.98
C CYS A 39 4.49 -6.85 -3.92
N TYR A 40 5.25 -6.77 -5.03
CA TYR A 40 6.47 -5.97 -5.10
C TYR A 40 6.21 -4.48 -4.89
N TYR A 41 5.17 -3.93 -5.51
CA TYR A 41 4.80 -2.52 -5.37
C TYR A 41 4.38 -2.18 -3.95
N VAL A 42 3.53 -3.01 -3.33
CA VAL A 42 3.13 -2.85 -1.93
C VAL A 42 4.33 -2.92 -1.00
N ARG A 43 5.31 -3.79 -1.27
CA ARG A 43 6.55 -3.85 -0.48
C ARG A 43 7.34 -2.53 -0.56
N ASP A 44 7.48 -1.97 -1.75
CA ASP A 44 8.17 -0.68 -1.94
C ASP A 44 7.41 0.48 -1.27
N LEU A 45 6.08 0.52 -1.41
CA LEU A 45 5.22 1.50 -0.75
C LEU A 45 5.27 1.37 0.78
N LYS A 46 5.28 0.15 1.33
CA LYS A 46 5.43 -0.07 2.79
C LYS A 46 6.77 0.45 3.29
N ARG A 47 7.87 0.22 2.55
CA ARG A 47 9.21 0.74 2.88
C ARG A 47 9.25 2.27 2.90
N ARG A 48 8.49 2.91 2.02
CA ARG A 48 8.34 4.39 1.97
C ARG A 48 7.33 4.94 2.99
N LYS A 49 6.73 4.09 3.82
CA LYS A 49 5.61 4.47 4.71
C LYS A 49 4.48 5.17 3.95
N GLN A 50 4.17 4.71 2.72
CA GLN A 50 3.13 5.26 1.84
C GLN A 50 1.89 4.37 1.71
N ILE A 51 1.86 3.23 2.40
CA ILE A 51 0.70 2.33 2.45
C ILE A 51 0.65 1.67 3.82
N VAL A 52 -0.55 1.53 4.36
CA VAL A 52 -0.79 0.92 5.68
C VAL A 52 -1.84 -0.18 5.58
N VAL A 53 -1.83 -1.08 6.56
CA VAL A 53 -2.85 -2.11 6.71
C VAL A 53 -3.96 -1.52 7.59
N ILE A 54 -5.15 -1.34 7.03
CA ILE A 54 -6.30 -0.77 7.75
C ILE A 54 -7.03 -1.85 8.55
N LYS A 55 -7.19 -3.03 7.96
CA LYS A 55 -7.86 -4.16 8.60
C LYS A 55 -7.37 -5.48 8.05
N THR A 56 -7.56 -6.56 8.81
CA THR A 56 -7.40 -7.93 8.30
C THR A 56 -8.76 -8.63 8.33
N GLY A 57 -9.09 -9.31 7.25
CA GLY A 57 -10.40 -9.96 7.10
C GLY A 57 -10.33 -11.10 6.10
N LYS A 58 -11.45 -11.76 5.82
CA LYS A 58 -11.52 -12.75 4.75
C LYS A 58 -11.70 -12.05 3.41
N ASP A 59 -10.85 -12.37 2.45
CA ASP A 59 -11.00 -11.90 1.08
C ASP A 59 -12.23 -12.58 0.44
N PRO A 60 -13.13 -11.83 -0.23
CA PRO A 60 -14.37 -12.40 -0.76
C PRO A 60 -14.14 -13.41 -1.88
N LYS A 61 -13.04 -13.29 -2.63
CA LYS A 61 -12.71 -14.20 -3.73
C LYS A 61 -12.10 -15.50 -3.22
N THR A 62 -11.08 -15.39 -2.38
CA THR A 62 -10.30 -16.55 -1.95
C THR A 62 -10.80 -17.19 -0.66
N ARG A 63 -11.65 -16.49 0.11
CA ARG A 63 -12.12 -16.86 1.46
C ARG A 63 -11.01 -17.03 2.49
N HIS A 64 -9.76 -16.77 2.10
CA HIS A 64 -8.59 -16.77 2.96
C HIS A 64 -8.41 -15.41 3.64
N LYS A 65 -7.71 -15.42 4.78
CA LYS A 65 -7.39 -14.19 5.49
C LYS A 65 -6.45 -13.33 4.64
N ALA A 66 -6.82 -12.07 4.44
CA ALA A 66 -6.08 -11.07 3.70
C ALA A 66 -6.03 -9.74 4.47
N GLU A 67 -4.96 -9.00 4.23
CA GLU A 67 -4.80 -7.63 4.67
C GLU A 67 -5.48 -6.68 3.67
N PHE A 68 -6.32 -5.79 4.18
CA PHE A 68 -6.86 -4.66 3.44
C PHE A 68 -5.93 -3.48 3.63
N LEU A 69 -5.35 -3.02 2.53
CA LEU A 69 -4.35 -1.97 2.49
C LEU A 69 -4.98 -0.68 1.98
N SER A 70 -4.50 0.46 2.46
CA SER A 70 -4.84 1.76 1.89
C SER A 70 -3.62 2.69 1.87
N THR A 71 -3.59 3.54 0.84
CA THR A 71 -2.62 4.62 0.65
C THR A 71 -3.20 5.99 1.00
N ASP A 72 -4.44 6.01 1.50
CA ASP A 72 -5.13 7.23 1.89
C ASP A 72 -4.55 7.77 3.21
N PRO A 73 -3.96 8.98 3.25
CA PRO A 73 -3.25 9.50 4.42
C PRO A 73 -4.18 9.77 5.61
N ASP A 74 -5.47 10.02 5.41
CA ASP A 74 -6.43 10.22 6.50
C ASP A 74 -6.71 8.93 7.28
N LEU A 75 -6.50 7.78 6.63
CA LEU A 75 -6.64 6.45 7.26
C LEU A 75 -5.37 5.97 7.96
N PHE A 76 -4.29 6.75 7.96
CA PHE A 76 -3.03 6.33 8.58
C PHE A 76 -3.16 6.43 10.10
N PRO A 77 -2.76 5.39 10.85
CA PRO A 77 -2.76 5.48 12.30
C PRO A 77 -1.80 6.60 12.75
N PRO A 78 -2.19 7.42 13.74
CA PRO A 78 -1.43 8.60 14.17
C PRO A 78 -0.03 8.27 14.72
N GLU A 79 0.27 7.00 15.00
CA GLU A 79 1.59 6.53 15.43
C GLU A 79 2.67 6.68 14.36
N LEU A 80 2.32 6.68 13.05
CA LEU A 80 3.27 6.91 11.96
C LEU A 80 3.74 8.37 11.83
N GLN A 81 3.04 9.31 12.49
CA GLN A 81 3.34 10.74 12.43
C GLN A 81 4.37 11.19 13.48
N ARG A 82 4.66 10.36 14.50
CA ARG A 82 5.60 10.70 15.58
C ARG A 82 7.09 10.60 15.18
N GLU A 83 7.44 9.61 14.36
CA GLU A 83 8.83 9.42 13.88
C GLU A 83 9.33 10.52 12.90
N LEU A 84 8.47 11.45 12.47
CA LEU A 84 8.88 12.52 11.56
C LEU A 84 9.56 13.69 12.27
N PHE A 85 9.44 13.82 13.60
CA PHE A 85 9.94 14.97 14.38
C PHE A 85 10.98 14.64 15.47
N GLU A 86 11.15 13.38 15.88
CA GLU A 86 12.06 13.02 16.98
C GLU A 86 13.55 12.83 16.57
N GLY A 87 13.90 13.14 15.33
CA GLY A 87 15.28 13.02 14.81
C GLY A 87 16.18 14.25 14.97
N VAL A 88 15.72 15.33 15.60
CA VAL A 88 16.55 16.53 15.89
C VAL A 88 16.71 16.69 17.40
N GLN A 89 17.40 15.75 18.04
CA GLN A 89 18.10 16.06 19.28
C GLN A 89 19.54 16.39 18.92
N ARG A 90 19.80 17.71 18.88
CA ARG A 90 21.13 18.30 18.76
C ARG A 90 22.02 17.73 19.87
N ALA A 91 23.20 17.26 19.47
CA ALA A 91 24.30 16.93 20.37
C ALA A 91 24.69 18.20 21.16
N GLU A 92 24.76 18.07 22.48
CA GLU A 92 25.60 18.93 23.34
C GLU A 92 26.99 18.31 23.45
#